data_AF-A0A5N6J5L2-F1
#
_entry.id   AF-A0A5N6J5L2-F1
#
_cell.length_a   1.000
_cell.length_b   1.000
_cell.length_c   1.000
_cell.angle_alpha   90.00
_cell.angle_beta   90.00
_cell.angle_gamma   90.00
#
_symmetry.space_group_name_H-M   'P 1'
#
loop_
_entity.id
_entity.type
_entity.pdbx_description
1 polymer ?
#
loop_
_entity_poly.entity_id
_entity_poly.type
_entity_poly.pdbx_seq_one_letter_code
_entity_poly.pdbx_strand_id
1 'polypeptide(L)'
;MKEPLLFDLLSALPRLEVLELGMDFWVYGTELQDLAHHCPRLTFLDLKGANLYVSLTQMSGTHPFRHLEFVRFKQILFKKPGYLIQEANFQTLATEWSRIFPKLWTIPCSTKFELDNDPSDGSEEDGASGRGDEKPSFPDADDDGTNSDWQSVRSKLWEALSYVEADEYASKKFQHMWQTNFEIQTIGWPVLSSEAFTYTWSHSFPPRGYC
;
A
#
# COMPACT_ATOMS: atom_id res chain seq x y z
N MET A 1 -1.60 -16.45 10.45
CA MET A 1 -1.49 -15.81 11.79
C MET A 1 -2.68 -14.86 11.93
N LYS A 2 -3.30 -14.74 13.11
CA LYS A 2 -4.65 -14.16 13.31
C LYS A 2 -4.82 -12.71 12.79
N GLU A 3 -5.38 -12.57 11.60
CA GLU A 3 -5.95 -11.34 11.02
C GLU A 3 -6.92 -10.55 11.93
N PRO A 4 -7.75 -11.17 12.83
CA PRO A 4 -8.67 -10.38 13.66
C PRO A 4 -7.98 -9.38 14.61
N LEU A 5 -6.73 -9.63 15.01
CA LEU A 5 -6.02 -8.77 15.95
C LEU A 5 -5.74 -7.38 15.38
N LEU A 6 -5.56 -7.24 14.06
CA LEU A 6 -5.30 -5.95 13.46
C LEU A 6 -6.56 -5.08 13.47
N PHE A 7 -7.70 -5.63 13.06
CA PHE A 7 -8.94 -4.86 12.95
C PHE A 7 -9.54 -4.54 14.30
N ASP A 8 -9.45 -5.48 15.26
CA ASP A 8 -9.80 -5.21 16.65
C ASP A 8 -8.97 -4.05 17.21
N LEU A 9 -7.66 -4.02 16.91
CA LEU A 9 -6.78 -2.92 17.31
C LEU A 9 -7.14 -1.60 16.64
N LEU A 10 -7.43 -1.60 15.33
CA LEU A 10 -7.78 -0.39 14.58
C LEU A 10 -9.09 0.24 15.09
N SER A 11 -10.07 -0.59 15.46
CA SER A 11 -11.32 -0.12 16.07
C SER A 11 -11.09 0.64 17.39
N ALA A 12 -10.02 0.28 18.12
CA ALA A 12 -9.63 0.93 19.37
C ALA A 12 -8.82 2.22 19.18
N LEU A 13 -8.40 2.55 17.95
CA LEU A 13 -7.50 3.67 17.63
C LEU A 13 -8.13 4.69 16.67
N PRO A 14 -9.24 5.37 17.05
CA PRO A 14 -9.94 6.31 16.16
C PRO A 14 -9.17 7.59 15.82
N ARG A 15 -8.08 7.84 16.53
CA ARG A 15 -7.18 8.99 16.31
C ARG A 15 -5.89 8.61 15.60
N LEU A 16 -5.79 7.40 15.08
CA LEU A 16 -4.61 6.94 14.35
C LEU A 16 -4.40 7.80 13.11
N GLU A 17 -3.25 8.45 13.04
CA GLU A 17 -2.81 9.25 11.88
C GLU A 17 -1.81 8.49 11.02
N VAL A 18 -0.99 7.64 11.64
CA VAL A 18 0.10 6.91 10.99
C VAL A 18 -0.02 5.43 11.33
N LEU A 19 -0.09 4.58 10.29
CA LEU A 19 -0.02 3.14 10.42
C LEU A 19 1.09 2.60 9.53
N GLU A 20 2.08 1.93 10.13
CA GLU A 20 3.10 1.20 9.40
C GLU A 20 3.19 -0.24 9.90
N LEU A 21 3.14 -1.19 8.97
CA LEU A 21 3.31 -2.61 9.25
C LEU A 21 4.20 -3.25 8.18
N GLY A 22 5.28 -3.90 8.62
CA GLY A 22 6.22 -4.61 7.75
C GLY A 22 5.96 -6.10 7.60
N MET A 23 4.79 -6.59 8.01
CA MET A 23 4.46 -8.03 8.00
C MET A 23 3.83 -8.42 6.66
N ASP A 24 4.04 -9.67 6.23
CA ASP A 24 3.34 -10.25 5.07
C ASP A 24 1.95 -10.74 5.48
N PHE A 25 0.90 -10.16 4.90
CA PHE A 25 -0.49 -10.56 5.09
C PHE A 25 -1.39 -10.06 3.96
N TRP A 26 -2.65 -10.49 3.94
CA TRP A 26 -3.65 -10.03 2.99
C TRP A 26 -4.57 -8.98 3.62
N VAL A 27 -4.93 -7.97 2.83
CA VAL A 27 -5.98 -7.00 3.14
C VAL A 27 -7.05 -7.18 2.09
N TYR A 28 -8.28 -7.50 2.48
CA TYR A 28 -9.39 -7.54 1.54
C TYR A 28 -10.15 -6.22 1.51
N GLY A 29 -11.04 -6.07 0.51
CA GLY A 29 -11.84 -4.87 0.37
C GLY A 29 -12.67 -4.53 1.61
N THR A 30 -13.15 -5.53 2.35
CA THR A 30 -13.88 -5.37 3.61
C THR A 30 -13.03 -4.72 4.71
N GLU A 31 -11.80 -5.17 4.86
CA GLU A 31 -10.81 -4.67 5.79
C GLU A 31 -10.42 -3.22 5.46
N LEU A 32 -10.35 -2.90 4.17
CA LEU A 32 -10.14 -1.52 3.70
C LEU A 32 -11.32 -0.62 4.08
N GLN A 33 -12.56 -1.13 4.04
CA GLN A 33 -13.76 -0.41 4.51
C GLN A 33 -13.70 -0.13 6.00
N ASP A 34 -13.34 -1.15 6.79
CA ASP A 34 -13.22 -1.04 8.23
C ASP A 34 -12.13 -0.03 8.61
N LEU A 35 -10.98 -0.05 7.91
CA LEU A 35 -9.92 0.94 8.12
C LEU A 35 -10.39 2.37 7.85
N ALA A 36 -11.11 2.60 6.75
CA ALA A 36 -11.66 3.93 6.42
C ALA A 36 -12.69 4.39 7.46
N HIS A 37 -13.46 3.46 8.03
CA HIS A 37 -14.50 3.74 9.01
C HIS A 37 -13.91 4.03 10.41
N HIS A 38 -12.99 3.18 10.87
CA HIS A 38 -12.44 3.25 12.23
C HIS A 38 -11.30 4.25 12.37
N CYS A 39 -10.52 4.51 11.31
CA CYS A 39 -9.38 5.42 11.34
C CYS A 39 -9.60 6.64 10.43
N PRO A 40 -10.58 7.52 10.70
CA PRO A 40 -10.92 8.62 9.82
C PRO A 40 -9.84 9.70 9.72
N ARG A 41 -8.84 9.69 10.61
CA ARG A 41 -7.73 10.66 10.65
C ARG A 41 -6.46 10.15 9.98
N LEU A 42 -6.49 8.95 9.41
CA LEU A 42 -5.30 8.34 8.82
C LEU A 42 -4.76 9.22 7.67
N THR A 43 -3.52 9.66 7.81
CA THR A 43 -2.78 10.46 6.81
C THR A 43 -1.72 9.62 6.11
N PHE A 44 -1.22 8.58 6.77
CA PHE A 44 -0.16 7.72 6.26
C PHE A 44 -0.46 6.25 6.54
N LEU A 45 -0.47 5.45 5.47
CA LEU A 45 -0.65 4.01 5.51
C LEU A 45 0.49 3.31 4.77
N ASP A 46 1.34 2.60 5.49
CA ASP A 46 2.49 1.91 4.93
C ASP A 46 2.46 0.43 5.30
N LEU A 47 1.90 -0.36 4.39
CA LEU A 47 1.75 -1.80 4.49
C LEU A 47 2.65 -2.48 3.45
N LYS A 48 3.95 -2.17 3.46
CA LYS A 48 4.94 -2.65 2.48
C LYS A 48 5.02 -4.18 2.31
N GLY A 49 4.58 -4.95 3.31
CA GLY A 49 4.48 -6.41 3.22
C GLY A 49 3.09 -6.94 2.83
N ALA A 50 2.06 -6.09 2.86
CA ALA A 50 0.68 -6.54 2.65
C ALA A 50 0.24 -6.49 1.18
N ASN A 51 -0.53 -7.50 0.77
CA ASN A 51 -1.19 -7.52 -0.53
C ASN A 51 -2.65 -7.07 -0.36
N LEU A 52 -3.08 -6.08 -1.13
CA LEU A 52 -4.47 -5.65 -1.18
C LEU A 52 -5.20 -6.44 -2.27
N TYR A 53 -6.31 -7.10 -1.91
CA TYR A 53 -7.22 -7.75 -2.85
C TYR A 53 -8.61 -7.12 -2.76
N VAL A 54 -9.10 -6.53 -3.85
CA VAL A 54 -10.34 -5.75 -3.82
C VAL A 54 -11.18 -5.96 -5.09
N SER A 55 -12.50 -6.02 -4.93
CA SER A 55 -13.45 -5.99 -6.05
C SER A 55 -14.03 -4.58 -6.27
N LEU A 56 -14.51 -4.32 -7.49
CA LEU A 56 -15.20 -3.06 -7.81
C LEU A 56 -16.43 -2.84 -6.92
N THR A 57 -17.16 -3.92 -6.59
CA THR A 57 -18.31 -3.86 -5.67
C THR A 57 -17.90 -3.45 -4.26
N GLN A 58 -16.79 -3.98 -3.74
CA GLN A 58 -16.26 -3.56 -2.43
C GLN A 58 -15.82 -2.11 -2.48
N MET A 59 -15.11 -1.69 -3.53
CA MET A 59 -14.71 -0.29 -3.70
C MET A 59 -15.90 0.65 -3.64
N SER A 60 -17.01 0.33 -4.33
CA SER A 60 -18.23 1.17 -4.31
C SER A 60 -18.82 1.39 -2.91
N GLY A 61 -18.62 0.45 -1.99
CA GLY A 61 -19.06 0.57 -0.58
C GLY A 61 -18.04 1.22 0.35
N THR A 62 -16.79 1.42 -0.10
CA THR A 62 -15.71 1.93 0.75
C THR A 62 -15.81 3.43 0.98
N HIS A 63 -15.67 3.85 2.23
CA HIS A 63 -15.68 5.26 2.59
C HIS A 63 -14.38 5.95 2.14
N PRO A 64 -14.44 7.25 1.77
CA PRO A 64 -13.26 7.98 1.35
C PRO A 64 -12.28 8.20 2.51
N PHE A 65 -11.00 7.92 2.28
CA PHE A 65 -9.93 8.31 3.17
C PHE A 65 -9.59 9.80 2.99
N ARG A 66 -10.34 10.66 3.68
CA ARG A 66 -10.29 12.12 3.48
C ARG A 66 -8.95 12.77 3.76
N HIS A 67 -8.14 12.15 4.62
CA HIS A 67 -6.87 12.70 5.08
C HIS A 67 -5.66 11.91 4.57
N LEU A 68 -5.87 10.77 3.91
CA LEU A 68 -4.80 9.86 3.52
C LEU A 68 -4.03 10.39 2.32
N GLU A 69 -2.77 10.72 2.54
CA GLU A 69 -1.88 11.37 1.58
C GLU A 69 -0.83 10.40 1.05
N PHE A 70 -0.52 9.36 1.82
CA PHE A 70 0.42 8.32 1.44
C PHE A 70 -0.16 6.93 1.69
N VAL A 71 -0.01 6.07 0.67
CA VAL A 71 -0.40 4.66 0.72
C VAL A 71 0.73 3.84 0.13
N ARG A 72 1.12 2.76 0.81
CA ARG A 72 2.03 1.76 0.26
C ARG A 72 1.55 0.35 0.57
N PHE A 73 1.48 -0.48 -0.46
CA PHE A 73 1.24 -1.91 -0.40
C PHE A 73 2.37 -2.65 -1.12
N LYS A 74 2.55 -3.92 -0.80
CA LYS A 74 3.40 -4.83 -1.59
C LYS A 74 2.86 -4.95 -3.01
N GLN A 75 1.58 -5.30 -3.11
CA GLN A 75 0.85 -5.43 -4.37
C GLN A 75 -0.62 -5.06 -4.19
N ILE A 76 -1.27 -4.69 -5.29
CA ILE A 76 -2.72 -4.45 -5.36
C ILE A 76 -3.29 -5.32 -6.47
N LEU A 77 -4.26 -6.14 -6.12
CA LEU A 77 -4.92 -7.08 -7.00
C LEU A 77 -6.41 -6.75 -7.05
N PHE A 78 -6.94 -6.72 -8.27
CA PHE A 78 -8.34 -6.46 -8.52
C PHE A 78 -9.05 -7.73 -8.95
N LYS A 79 -10.15 -8.08 -8.27
CA LYS A 79 -10.94 -9.27 -8.65
C LYS A 79 -11.42 -9.17 -10.10
N LYS A 80 -11.23 -10.24 -10.89
CA LYS A 80 -11.59 -10.32 -12.32
C LYS A 80 -10.95 -9.21 -13.17
N PRO A 81 -9.60 -9.16 -13.25
CA PRO A 81 -8.90 -8.07 -13.92
C PRO A 81 -9.24 -7.96 -15.41
N GLY A 82 -9.50 -9.07 -16.10
CA GLY A 82 -9.90 -9.07 -17.52
C GLY A 82 -11.19 -8.28 -17.78
N TYR A 83 -12.15 -8.32 -16.85
CA TYR A 83 -13.39 -7.53 -16.94
C TYR A 83 -13.16 -6.03 -16.77
N LEU A 84 -12.15 -5.65 -15.98
CA LEU A 84 -11.80 -4.26 -15.69
C LEU A 84 -11.04 -3.57 -16.83
N ILE A 85 -10.51 -4.33 -17.79
CA ILE A 85 -9.87 -3.78 -18.99
C ILE A 85 -10.90 -3.16 -19.95
N GLN A 86 -12.18 -3.53 -19.84
CA GLN A 86 -13.24 -2.94 -20.63
C GLN A 86 -13.46 -1.47 -20.23
N GLU A 87 -13.55 -0.58 -21.22
CA GLU A 87 -13.57 0.88 -21.03
C GLU A 87 -14.55 1.35 -19.93
N ALA A 88 -15.80 0.91 -19.97
CA ALA A 88 -16.81 1.34 -18.99
C ALA A 88 -16.46 0.92 -17.54
N ASN A 89 -15.94 -0.29 -17.36
CA ASN A 89 -15.54 -0.79 -16.04
C ASN A 89 -14.25 -0.13 -15.57
N PHE A 90 -13.33 0.15 -16.49
CA PHE A 90 -12.10 0.86 -16.20
C PHE A 90 -12.36 2.28 -15.70
N GLN A 91 -13.25 3.03 -16.36
CA GLN A 91 -13.64 4.37 -15.92
C GLN A 91 -14.29 4.34 -14.53
N THR A 92 -15.11 3.32 -14.27
CA THR A 92 -15.71 3.11 -12.95
C THR A 92 -14.63 2.81 -11.90
N LEU A 93 -13.64 1.97 -12.23
CA LEU A 93 -12.51 1.67 -11.36
C LEU A 93 -11.70 2.92 -11.01
N ALA A 94 -11.35 3.74 -12.00
CA ALA A 94 -10.62 4.99 -11.76
C ALA A 94 -11.42 5.98 -10.92
N THR A 95 -12.73 6.07 -11.16
CA THR A 95 -13.64 6.93 -10.38
C THR A 95 -13.74 6.45 -8.92
N GLU A 96 -13.92 5.16 -8.70
CA GLU A 96 -13.98 4.60 -7.35
C GLU A 96 -12.64 4.70 -6.62
N TRP A 97 -11.53 4.47 -7.31
CA TRP A 97 -10.20 4.61 -6.72
C TRP A 97 -9.95 6.05 -6.26
N SER A 98 -10.20 7.03 -7.14
CA SER A 98 -10.05 8.46 -6.80
C SER A 98 -11.04 8.92 -5.73
N ARG A 99 -12.24 8.34 -5.68
CA ARG A 99 -13.20 8.58 -4.59
C ARG A 99 -12.67 8.08 -3.25
N ILE A 100 -12.11 6.87 -3.21
CA ILE A 100 -11.57 6.27 -1.97
C ILE A 100 -10.31 6.99 -1.51
N PHE A 101 -9.43 7.39 -2.44
CA PHE A 101 -8.14 8.00 -2.16
C PHE A 101 -8.02 9.41 -2.76
N PRO A 102 -8.83 10.39 -2.31
CA PRO A 102 -8.97 11.68 -2.97
C PRO A 102 -7.72 12.57 -2.92
N LYS A 103 -6.83 12.33 -1.96
CA LYS A 103 -5.56 13.06 -1.79
C LYS A 103 -4.34 12.26 -2.24
N LEU A 104 -4.53 11.03 -2.73
CA LEU A 104 -3.42 10.20 -3.17
C LEU A 104 -3.01 10.62 -4.58
N TRP A 105 -1.72 10.88 -4.75
CA TRP A 105 -1.11 11.27 -6.02
C TRP A 105 0.17 10.46 -6.32
N THR A 106 0.52 9.53 -5.43
CA THR A 106 1.70 8.68 -5.56
C THR A 106 1.29 7.25 -5.86
N ILE A 107 2.12 6.53 -6.62
CA ILE A 107 1.87 5.12 -6.94
C ILE A 107 1.92 4.29 -5.63
N PRO A 108 0.83 3.59 -5.27
CA PRO A 108 0.69 2.94 -3.97
C PRO A 108 1.38 1.57 -3.87
N CYS A 109 1.97 1.05 -4.94
CA CYS A 109 2.75 -0.18 -4.90
C CYS A 109 3.88 -0.11 -5.95
N SER A 110 5.05 -0.66 -5.65
CA SER A 110 6.16 -0.67 -6.62
C SER A 110 5.75 -1.36 -7.92
N THR A 111 6.15 -0.78 -9.04
CA THR A 111 5.97 -1.34 -10.39
C THR A 111 6.92 -2.50 -10.66
N LYS A 112 8.02 -2.60 -9.90
CA LYS A 112 9.00 -3.69 -10.01
C LYS A 112 8.45 -4.94 -9.30
N PHE A 113 7.83 -5.78 -10.12
CA PHE A 113 7.57 -7.16 -9.79
C PHE A 113 8.91 -7.90 -9.68
N GLU A 114 9.32 -8.27 -8.47
CA GLU A 114 10.19 -9.43 -8.27
C GLU A 114 9.28 -10.56 -7.78
N LEU A 115 8.72 -11.30 -8.74
CA LEU A 115 8.54 -12.72 -8.46
C LEU A 115 9.88 -13.35 -8.80
N ASP A 116 10.43 -14.12 -7.87
CA ASP A 116 11.41 -15.14 -8.19
C ASP A 116 10.86 -15.94 -9.38
N ASN A 117 11.45 -15.68 -10.55
CA ASN A 117 11.25 -16.55 -11.70
C ASN A 117 11.94 -17.85 -11.31
N ASP A 118 11.17 -18.84 -10.86
CA ASP A 118 11.66 -20.21 -10.80
C ASP A 118 12.05 -20.62 -12.23
N PRO A 119 13.35 -20.84 -12.53
CA PRO A 119 13.74 -21.42 -13.80
C PRO A 119 13.46 -22.92 -13.72
N SER A 120 12.19 -23.29 -13.76
CA SER A 120 11.81 -24.69 -13.96
C SER A 120 12.02 -25.03 -15.44
N ASP A 121 13.27 -25.34 -15.79
CA ASP A 121 13.60 -26.26 -16.87
C ASP A 121 14.81 -27.12 -16.49
N GLY A 122 14.52 -28.36 -16.10
CA GLY A 122 15.39 -29.52 -16.28
C GLY A 122 16.54 -29.73 -15.28
N SER A 123 16.27 -30.35 -14.14
CA SER A 123 17.17 -31.40 -13.59
C SER A 123 16.49 -32.19 -12.47
N GLU A 124 16.38 -33.50 -12.70
CA GLU A 124 16.09 -34.49 -11.67
C GLU A 124 17.30 -34.56 -10.73
N GLU A 125 17.14 -34.27 -9.44
CA GLU A 125 17.89 -34.96 -8.39
C GLU A 125 17.27 -34.77 -7.00
N ASP A 126 17.31 -35.88 -6.28
CA ASP A 126 16.65 -36.21 -5.02
C ASP A 126 17.20 -35.40 -3.83
N GLY A 127 16.31 -34.89 -2.97
CA GLY A 127 16.73 -34.13 -1.79
C GLY A 127 15.58 -33.43 -1.07
N ALA A 128 14.99 -34.12 -0.10
CA ALA A 128 13.95 -33.60 0.78
C ALA A 128 14.30 -32.21 1.37
N SER A 129 13.57 -31.19 0.93
CA SER A 129 13.35 -29.97 1.70
C SER A 129 11.92 -29.49 1.49
N GLY A 130 11.04 -29.97 2.36
CA GLY A 130 9.68 -29.46 2.48
C GLY A 130 9.71 -28.04 3.03
N ARG A 131 9.64 -27.06 2.13
CA ARG A 131 8.91 -25.81 2.36
C ARG A 131 8.03 -25.65 1.15
N GLY A 132 6.76 -25.98 1.32
CA GLY A 132 5.75 -25.69 0.32
C GLY A 132 5.73 -24.20 0.10
N ASP A 133 6.33 -23.75 -1.00
CA ASP A 133 5.93 -22.51 -1.65
C ASP A 133 4.53 -22.76 -2.20
N GLU A 134 3.55 -22.56 -1.31
CA GLU A 134 2.17 -22.45 -1.69
C GLU A 134 2.06 -21.26 -2.65
N LYS A 135 2.03 -21.57 -3.95
CA LYS A 135 1.40 -20.73 -4.97
C LYS A 135 0.19 -20.07 -4.32
N PRO A 136 0.08 -18.73 -4.32
CA PRO A 136 -0.95 -18.05 -3.56
C PRO A 136 -2.29 -18.68 -3.90
N SER A 137 -2.90 -19.32 -2.90
CA SER A 137 -4.27 -19.79 -3.02
C SER A 137 -5.09 -18.52 -3.11
N PHE A 138 -5.48 -18.17 -4.34
CA PHE A 138 -6.39 -17.06 -4.56
C PHE A 138 -7.59 -17.27 -3.63
N PRO A 139 -8.00 -16.24 -2.87
CA PRO A 139 -9.08 -16.38 -1.88
C PRO A 139 -10.38 -16.90 -2.53
N ASP A 140 -10.53 -16.64 -3.83
CA ASP A 140 -11.62 -17.14 -4.66
C ASP A 140 -11.05 -18.02 -5.80
N ALA A 141 -11.51 -19.28 -5.86
CA ALA A 141 -11.20 -20.21 -6.95
C ALA A 141 -11.75 -19.78 -8.32
N ASP A 142 -12.58 -18.72 -8.35
CA ASP A 142 -13.25 -18.18 -9.53
C ASP A 142 -12.52 -16.96 -10.14
N ASP A 143 -11.33 -16.59 -9.65
CA ASP A 143 -10.55 -15.49 -10.22
C ASP A 143 -9.70 -16.02 -11.39
N ASP A 144 -10.13 -15.70 -12.61
CA ASP A 144 -9.51 -16.13 -13.86
C ASP A 144 -8.37 -15.22 -14.35
N GLY A 145 -8.00 -14.24 -13.52
CA GLY A 145 -6.96 -13.27 -13.85
C GLY A 145 -5.58 -13.89 -13.99
N THR A 146 -4.83 -13.45 -15.00
CA THR A 146 -3.38 -13.72 -15.09
C THR A 146 -2.58 -12.58 -14.46
N ASN A 147 -1.33 -12.85 -14.08
CA ASN A 147 -0.42 -11.81 -13.57
C ASN A 147 -0.29 -10.62 -14.55
N SER A 148 -0.32 -10.90 -15.85
CA SER A 148 -0.27 -9.87 -16.90
C SER A 148 -1.50 -8.96 -16.85
N ASP A 149 -2.68 -9.51 -16.58
CA ASP A 149 -3.92 -8.72 -16.50
C ASP A 149 -3.89 -7.74 -15.32
N TRP A 150 -3.46 -8.20 -14.13
CA TRP A 150 -3.33 -7.32 -12.97
C TRP A 150 -2.27 -6.23 -13.15
N GLN A 151 -1.15 -6.54 -13.82
CA GLN A 151 -0.16 -5.53 -14.18
C GLN A 151 -0.74 -4.52 -15.17
N SER A 152 -1.46 -4.98 -16.20
CA SER A 152 -2.08 -4.11 -17.20
C SER A 152 -3.10 -3.16 -16.58
N VAL A 153 -4.01 -3.67 -15.75
CA VAL A 153 -5.04 -2.87 -15.07
C VAL A 153 -4.38 -1.81 -14.16
N ARG A 154 -3.38 -2.19 -13.36
CA ARG A 154 -2.68 -1.23 -12.49
C ARG A 154 -1.95 -0.15 -13.26
N SER A 155 -1.15 -0.52 -14.26
CA SER A 155 -0.40 0.45 -15.06
C SER A 155 -1.33 1.45 -15.73
N LYS A 156 -2.43 0.97 -16.33
CA LYS A 156 -3.46 1.85 -16.91
C LYS A 156 -4.10 2.74 -15.85
N LEU A 157 -4.42 2.20 -14.68
CA LEU A 157 -5.05 2.96 -13.59
C LEU A 157 -4.15 4.10 -13.10
N TRP A 158 -2.88 3.83 -12.87
CA TRP A 158 -1.91 4.85 -12.43
C TRP A 158 -1.70 5.93 -13.49
N GLU A 159 -1.64 5.53 -14.76
CA GLU A 159 -1.58 6.47 -15.89
C GLU A 159 -2.82 7.36 -15.96
N ALA A 160 -4.03 6.77 -15.88
CA ALA A 160 -5.29 7.51 -15.91
C ALA A 160 -5.44 8.50 -14.75
N LEU A 161 -4.89 8.16 -13.58
CA LEU A 161 -4.89 9.02 -12.39
C LEU A 161 -3.70 9.99 -12.33
N SER A 162 -2.79 9.95 -13.31
CA SER A 162 -1.56 10.75 -13.33
C SER A 162 -0.70 10.59 -12.07
N TYR A 163 -0.64 9.37 -11.52
CA TYR A 163 0.13 9.09 -10.32
C TYR A 163 1.63 9.12 -10.61
N VAL A 164 2.36 9.76 -9.70
CA VAL A 164 3.82 9.87 -9.79
C VAL A 164 4.45 8.72 -9.00
N GLU A 165 5.56 8.20 -9.50
CA GLU A 165 6.34 7.20 -8.77
C GLU A 165 6.69 7.75 -7.37
N ALA A 166 6.39 6.96 -6.34
CA ALA A 166 6.68 7.37 -4.98
C ALA A 166 8.21 7.47 -4.80
N ASP A 167 8.67 8.54 -4.15
CA ASP A 167 10.06 8.63 -3.69
C ASP A 167 10.35 7.39 -2.82
N GLU A 168 11.43 6.67 -3.13
CA GLU A 168 11.86 5.48 -2.39
C GLU A 168 12.07 5.80 -0.89
N TYR A 169 12.34 7.07 -0.58
CA TYR A 169 12.50 7.61 0.77
C TYR A 169 11.24 8.30 1.32
N ALA A 170 10.10 8.31 0.60
CA ALA A 170 8.87 8.99 1.02
C ALA A 170 8.41 8.55 2.41
N SER A 171 8.46 7.25 2.70
CA SER A 171 8.13 6.69 4.02
C SER A 171 9.05 7.24 5.12
N LYS A 172 10.37 7.21 4.90
CA LYS A 172 11.35 7.77 5.86
C LYS A 172 11.19 9.28 6.05
N LYS A 173 10.92 10.02 4.96
CA LYS A 173 10.68 11.46 5.00
C LYS A 173 9.42 11.80 5.79
N PHE A 174 8.34 11.04 5.58
CA PHE A 174 7.10 11.23 6.30
C PHE A 174 7.25 10.90 7.78
N GLN A 175 7.90 9.78 8.11
CA GLN A 175 8.24 9.41 9.49
C GLN A 175 9.04 10.53 10.17
N HIS A 176 10.09 11.02 9.51
CA HIS A 176 10.91 12.12 10.04
C HIS A 176 10.05 13.37 10.27
N MET A 177 9.22 13.78 9.30
CA MET A 177 8.37 14.95 9.42
C MET A 177 7.38 14.80 10.58
N TRP A 178 6.73 13.65 10.70
CA TRP A 178 5.78 13.37 11.77
C TRP A 178 6.47 13.39 13.14
N GLN A 179 7.62 12.72 13.26
CA GLN A 179 8.41 12.70 14.49
C GLN A 179 8.83 14.12 14.91
N THR A 180 9.37 14.91 13.97
CA THR A 180 9.76 16.30 14.24
C THR A 180 8.56 17.15 14.66
N ASN A 181 7.40 17.01 14.01
CA ASN A 181 6.20 17.74 14.40
C ASN A 181 5.71 17.35 15.80
N PHE A 182 5.73 16.06 16.12
CA PHE A 182 5.37 15.56 17.45
C PHE A 182 6.31 16.10 18.54
N GLU A 183 7.62 16.10 18.28
CA GLU A 183 8.63 16.65 19.17
C GLU A 183 8.45 18.16 19.40
N ILE A 184 8.21 18.93 18.33
CA ILE A 184 7.90 20.36 18.44
C ILE A 184 6.65 20.58 19.27
N GLN A 185 5.57 19.83 19.04
CA GLN A 185 4.32 19.97 19.79
C GLN A 185 4.48 19.60 21.26
N THR A 186 5.31 18.60 21.58
CA THR A 186 5.42 18.05 22.93
C THR A 186 6.49 18.76 23.77
N ILE A 187 7.63 19.12 23.16
CA ILE A 187 8.83 19.63 23.84
C ILE A 187 9.10 21.10 23.47
N GLY A 188 8.49 21.61 22.40
CA GLY A 188 8.67 22.97 21.90
C GLY A 188 9.79 23.15 20.88
N TRP A 189 10.62 22.12 20.66
CA TRP A 189 11.77 22.13 19.75
C TRP A 189 11.98 20.73 19.12
N PRO A 190 12.51 20.63 17.89
CA PRO A 190 12.94 19.35 17.30
C PRO A 190 14.02 18.69 18.17
N VAL A 191 13.90 17.38 18.42
CA VAL A 191 14.92 16.63 19.15
C VAL A 191 15.94 16.10 18.14
N LEU A 192 17.15 16.67 18.18
CA LEU A 192 18.26 16.14 17.39
C LEU A 192 18.87 14.94 18.12
N SER A 193 18.89 13.78 17.48
CA SER A 193 19.69 12.66 17.97
C SER A 193 21.16 13.04 17.94
N SER A 194 21.98 12.46 18.83
CA SER A 194 23.44 12.66 18.79
C SER A 194 24.06 12.25 17.44
N GLU A 195 23.42 11.32 16.72
CA GLU A 195 23.86 10.88 15.39
C GLU A 195 23.76 11.98 14.32
N ALA A 196 22.81 12.92 14.45
CA ALA A 196 22.67 14.06 13.54
C ALA A 196 23.89 14.99 13.55
N PHE A 197 24.65 15.00 14.65
CA PHE A 197 25.93 15.72 14.75
C PHE A 197 27.11 14.93 14.17
N THR A 198 26.93 13.63 13.91
CA THR A 198 27.96 12.74 13.33
C THR A 198 27.77 12.53 11.82
N TYR A 199 26.53 12.53 11.31
CA TYR A 199 26.19 12.34 9.90
C TYR A 199 25.36 13.52 9.38
N THR A 200 26.03 14.60 8.99
CA THR A 200 25.40 15.86 8.57
C THR A 200 24.71 15.79 7.20
N TRP A 201 25.00 14.79 6.37
CA TRP A 201 24.47 14.66 5.01
C TRP A 201 22.98 14.28 4.97
N SER A 202 22.50 13.51 5.95
CA SER A 202 21.11 13.01 6.00
C SER A 202 20.09 14.09 6.36
N HIS A 203 20.54 15.20 6.96
CA HIS A 203 19.69 16.24 7.55
C HIS A 203 19.78 17.59 6.81
N SER A 204 20.50 17.67 5.69
CA SER A 204 20.79 18.92 4.98
C SER A 204 19.87 19.24 3.80
N PHE A 205 18.81 18.45 3.57
CA PHE A 205 17.86 18.72 2.48
C PHE A 205 16.54 19.31 3.00
N PRO A 206 16.31 20.63 2.88
CA PRO A 206 14.97 21.19 3.02
C PRO A 206 14.09 20.77 1.83
N PRO A 207 12.76 20.75 1.96
CA PRO A 207 11.90 20.67 0.81
C PRO A 207 12.17 21.92 -0.05
N ARG A 208 12.64 21.73 -1.28
CA ARG A 208 12.66 22.84 -2.25
C ARG A 208 11.22 23.31 -2.42
N GLY A 209 10.93 24.50 -1.88
CA GLY A 209 9.75 25.26 -2.25
C GLY A 209 9.84 25.57 -3.74
N TYR A 210 8.82 25.18 -4.49
CA TYR A 210 8.61 25.68 -5.84
C TYR A 210 8.06 27.10 -5.70
N CYS A 211 8.89 28.08 -6.05
CA CYS A 211 8.43 29.37 -6.56
C CYS A 211 8.32 29.26 -8.08
#